data_AF-A0A0D2A9Y9-F1
#
_entry.id   AF-A0A0D2A9Y9-F1
#
_cell.length_a   1.000
_cell.length_b   1.000
_cell.length_c   1.000
_cell.angle_alpha   90.00
_cell.angle_beta   90.00
_cell.angle_gamma   90.00
#
_symmetry.space_group_name_H-M   'P 1'
#
loop_
_entity.id
_entity.type
_entity.pdbx_description
1 polymer ?
#
loop_
_entity_poly.entity_id
_entity_poly.type
_entity_poly.pdbx_seq_one_letter_code
_entity_poly.pdbx_strand_id
1 'polypeptide(L)'
;MASSGPSNRNTSRVSASEDDASAVHTQPDPTELDLAESPPADDGPPEPPQSARSRARSSQACVMCQQKKIRCTGTQPCENCQRRRWSCRFNADGDGRRKTTNHRIVQELNDAKEQVSRHRQMISGIFAIVRVGEPEIIREFFDEVRQTEKVNDVANFVRAKVDDDERLREAFQRVDWGPDAQL
;
A
#
# COMPACT_ATOMS: atom_id res chain seq x y z
N MET A 1 18.26 -55.03 -3.14
CA MET A 1 17.03 -54.60 -3.84
C MET A 1 16.81 -53.15 -3.41
N ALA A 2 17.10 -52.15 -4.26
CA ALA A 2 16.12 -51.45 -5.13
C ALA A 2 14.96 -50.80 -4.33
N SER A 3 14.54 -49.53 -4.46
CA SER A 3 14.94 -48.28 -5.18
C SER A 3 14.22 -47.08 -4.48
N SER A 4 14.36 -45.77 -4.76
CA SER A 4 15.03 -44.95 -5.81
C SER A 4 15.30 -43.51 -5.30
N GLY A 5 15.72 -42.57 -6.16
CA GLY A 5 15.87 -41.11 -5.85
C GLY A 5 14.56 -40.29 -5.90
N PRO A 6 14.61 -38.94 -5.89
CA PRO A 6 15.05 -38.23 -7.12
C PRO A 6 15.80 -36.87 -6.97
N SER A 7 16.40 -36.48 -8.10
CA SER A 7 16.59 -35.10 -8.62
C SER A 7 16.95 -33.93 -7.69
N ASN A 8 18.10 -33.30 -7.98
CA ASN A 8 18.15 -31.83 -8.06
C ASN A 8 18.93 -31.40 -9.31
N ARG A 9 18.34 -30.51 -10.13
CA ARG A 9 18.96 -29.99 -11.37
C ARG A 9 19.48 -28.59 -11.12
N ASN A 10 20.79 -28.42 -11.28
CA ASN A 10 21.44 -27.12 -11.15
C ASN A 10 21.17 -26.28 -12.41
N THR A 11 20.59 -25.08 -12.28
CA THR A 11 20.31 -24.19 -13.41
C THR A 11 20.82 -22.77 -13.16
N SER A 12 22.00 -22.52 -13.73
CA SER A 12 22.57 -21.26 -14.24
C SER A 12 21.81 -19.94 -13.99
N ARG A 13 22.48 -18.96 -13.35
CA ARG A 13 22.13 -17.53 -13.52
C ARG A 13 23.25 -16.55 -13.14
N VAL A 14 23.97 -16.04 -14.14
CA VAL A 14 24.81 -14.81 -14.25
C VAL A 14 25.29 -14.77 -15.74
N SER A 15 25.53 -13.68 -16.47
CA SER A 15 25.57 -12.22 -16.25
C SER A 15 24.95 -11.50 -17.50
N ALA A 16 24.32 -10.33 -17.41
CA ALA A 16 24.86 -8.96 -17.61
C ALA A 16 25.34 -8.57 -19.03
N SER A 17 24.77 -7.50 -19.58
CA SER A 17 25.39 -6.50 -20.48
C SER A 17 24.49 -5.25 -20.56
N GLU A 18 25.10 -4.08 -20.77
CA GLU A 18 24.49 -2.73 -20.69
C GLU A 18 24.19 -2.14 -22.10
N ASP A 19 24.17 -0.80 -22.23
CA ASP A 19 24.10 0.01 -23.47
C ASP A 19 22.71 0.14 -24.16
N ASP A 20 22.25 1.30 -24.70
CA ASP A 20 22.73 2.71 -24.73
C ASP A 20 21.54 3.65 -25.15
N ALA A 21 21.79 4.98 -25.22
CA ALA A 21 21.13 6.00 -26.07
C ALA A 21 19.97 6.87 -25.51
N SER A 22 20.37 7.93 -24.80
CA SER A 22 20.10 9.37 -25.09
C SER A 22 18.77 9.87 -25.68
N ALA A 23 18.26 10.95 -25.04
CA ALA A 23 17.78 12.25 -25.58
C ALA A 23 16.95 12.30 -26.90
N VAL A 24 15.93 13.17 -27.05
CA VAL A 24 16.08 14.63 -27.14
C VAL A 24 14.82 15.37 -26.67
N HIS A 25 15.05 16.52 -26.06
CA HIS A 25 14.04 17.52 -25.69
C HIS A 25 14.11 18.70 -26.66
N THR A 26 12.99 19.12 -27.27
CA THR A 26 12.94 20.35 -28.07
C THR A 26 11.56 20.99 -27.96
N GLN A 27 11.47 22.09 -27.20
CA GLN A 27 10.46 23.11 -27.41
C GLN A 27 10.90 24.03 -28.57
N PRO A 28 9.94 24.70 -29.21
CA PRO A 28 10.15 26.08 -29.63
C PRO A 28 9.11 27.02 -29.02
N ASP A 29 9.57 28.22 -28.70
CA ASP A 29 8.89 29.39 -28.13
C ASP A 29 9.52 30.64 -28.81
N PRO A 30 9.03 31.87 -28.63
CA PRO A 30 7.75 32.44 -29.05
C PRO A 30 7.89 33.44 -30.24
N THR A 31 6.83 34.24 -30.44
CA THR A 31 6.75 35.54 -31.16
C THR A 31 6.75 35.52 -32.69
N GLU A 32 5.57 35.82 -33.26
CA GLU A 32 5.32 37.16 -33.83
C GLU A 32 3.85 37.56 -33.60
N LEU A 33 3.63 38.84 -33.32
CA LEU A 33 2.31 39.47 -33.16
C LEU A 33 2.10 40.35 -34.39
N ASP A 34 0.98 40.21 -35.09
CA ASP A 34 0.47 41.30 -35.91
C ASP A 34 -1.06 41.39 -35.87
N LEU A 35 -1.57 42.61 -36.09
CA LEU A 35 -2.89 43.07 -35.66
C LEU A 35 -3.94 43.15 -36.80
N ALA A 36 -5.22 43.16 -36.37
CA ALA A 36 -6.42 43.55 -37.13
C ALA A 36 -6.83 42.60 -38.28
N GLU A 37 -8.08 42.15 -38.40
CA GLU A 37 -9.30 42.96 -38.54
C GLU A 37 -10.55 42.21 -37.99
N SER A 38 -11.69 42.91 -37.91
CA SER A 38 -13.06 42.37 -37.73
C SER A 38 -14.04 43.41 -38.28
N PRO A 39 -15.32 43.14 -38.65
CA PRO A 39 -16.16 41.91 -38.54
C PRO A 39 -16.75 41.56 -39.97
N PRO A 40 -17.96 40.98 -40.21
CA PRO A 40 -19.00 40.40 -39.32
C PRO A 40 -19.59 39.03 -39.72
N ALA A 41 -20.47 38.56 -38.83
CA ALA A 41 -21.43 37.45 -38.89
C ALA A 41 -21.74 36.78 -40.25
N ASP A 42 -21.61 35.44 -40.25
CA ASP A 42 -22.32 34.50 -41.15
C ASP A 42 -22.68 33.22 -40.36
N ASP A 43 -23.75 32.51 -40.76
CA ASP A 43 -24.43 31.47 -39.98
C ASP A 43 -23.58 30.20 -39.74
N GLY A 44 -23.26 29.92 -38.47
CA GLY A 44 -22.44 28.78 -38.04
C GLY A 44 -23.17 27.42 -38.04
N PRO A 45 -22.66 26.38 -38.72
CA PRO A 45 -23.18 25.00 -38.63
C PRO A 45 -23.01 24.37 -37.23
N PRO A 46 -23.68 23.24 -36.93
CA PRO A 46 -23.99 22.84 -35.56
C PRO A 46 -22.78 22.46 -34.69
N GLU A 47 -22.95 22.73 -33.39
CA GLU A 47 -22.02 22.49 -32.28
C GLU A 47 -21.34 21.10 -32.35
N PRO A 48 -20.00 21.01 -32.23
CA PRO A 48 -19.29 19.75 -32.32
C PRO A 48 -19.67 18.81 -31.15
N PRO A 49 -19.78 17.50 -31.39
CA PRO A 49 -20.27 16.55 -30.39
C PRO A 49 -19.36 16.55 -29.16
N GLN A 50 -19.96 16.90 -28.01
CA GLN A 50 -19.30 17.00 -26.72
C GLN A 50 -18.38 15.80 -26.47
N SER A 51 -17.12 16.12 -26.17
CA SER A 51 -16.01 15.18 -26.00
C SER A 51 -16.44 13.81 -25.49
N ALA A 52 -16.11 12.78 -26.27
CA ALA A 52 -16.23 11.40 -25.84
C ALA A 52 -15.21 11.13 -24.71
N ARG A 53 -15.55 11.57 -23.48
CA ARG A 53 -14.89 11.16 -22.25
C ARG A 53 -14.74 9.65 -22.33
N SER A 54 -13.51 9.17 -22.36
CA SER A 54 -13.20 7.75 -22.56
C SER A 54 -13.74 6.98 -21.37
N ARG A 55 -15.01 6.56 -21.47
CA ARG A 55 -15.77 5.95 -20.38
C ARG A 55 -14.99 4.73 -19.91
N ALA A 56 -14.39 4.87 -18.72
CA ALA A 56 -13.50 3.87 -18.14
C ALA A 56 -14.21 2.52 -18.15
N ARG A 57 -13.65 1.57 -18.90
CA ARG A 57 -14.26 0.25 -19.09
C ARG A 57 -14.36 -0.42 -17.72
N SER A 58 -15.58 -0.65 -17.23
CA SER A 58 -15.76 -1.28 -15.93
C SER A 58 -15.13 -2.68 -15.93
N SER A 59 -14.30 -2.99 -14.93
CA SER A 59 -13.68 -4.32 -14.80
C SER A 59 -14.68 -5.43 -14.47
N GLN A 60 -15.93 -5.06 -14.19
CA GLN A 60 -17.05 -5.93 -13.84
C GLN A 60 -18.15 -5.77 -14.91
N ALA A 61 -18.80 -6.88 -15.27
CA ALA A 61 -20.02 -6.87 -16.08
C ALA A 61 -21.22 -6.28 -15.30
N CYS A 62 -22.23 -5.74 -15.99
CA CYS A 62 -23.47 -5.31 -15.34
C CYS A 62 -24.28 -6.53 -14.84
N VAL A 63 -25.13 -6.34 -13.83
CA VAL A 63 -25.91 -7.40 -13.16
C VAL A 63 -26.68 -8.28 -14.16
N MET A 64 -27.32 -7.69 -15.17
CA MET A 64 -28.06 -8.43 -16.19
C MET A 64 -27.15 -9.28 -17.09
N CYS A 65 -25.98 -8.78 -17.49
CA CYS A 65 -25.01 -9.56 -18.27
C CYS A 65 -24.38 -10.68 -17.43
N GLN A 66 -24.14 -10.46 -16.13
CA GLN A 66 -23.70 -11.51 -15.20
C GLN A 66 -24.76 -12.62 -15.10
N GLN A 67 -26.01 -12.26 -14.79
CA GLN A 67 -27.11 -13.23 -14.62
C GLN A 67 -27.38 -14.04 -15.90
N LYS A 68 -27.25 -13.41 -17.08
CA LYS A 68 -27.41 -14.06 -18.38
C LYS A 68 -26.14 -14.75 -18.89
N LYS A 69 -25.02 -14.67 -18.16
CA LYS A 69 -23.71 -15.24 -18.51
C LYS A 69 -23.21 -14.85 -19.92
N ILE A 70 -23.38 -13.58 -20.28
CA ILE A 70 -22.93 -13.02 -21.58
C ILE A 70 -21.91 -11.89 -21.39
N ARG A 71 -21.07 -11.67 -22.41
CA ARG A 71 -20.07 -10.58 -22.41
C ARG A 71 -20.76 -9.22 -22.25
N CYS A 72 -20.24 -8.40 -21.32
CA CYS A 72 -20.66 -7.00 -21.14
C CYS A 72 -19.67 -6.08 -21.85
N THR A 73 -20.14 -4.96 -22.40
CA THR A 73 -19.28 -3.92 -23.00
C THR A 73 -18.64 -2.98 -21.97
N GLY A 74 -19.09 -3.02 -20.70
CA GLY A 74 -18.58 -2.16 -19.62
C GLY A 74 -18.99 -0.68 -19.73
N THR A 75 -19.80 -0.32 -20.72
CA THR A 75 -20.44 1.00 -20.85
C THR A 75 -21.74 1.05 -20.06
N GLN A 76 -22.22 2.25 -19.74
CA GLN A 76 -23.56 2.47 -19.17
C GLN A 76 -24.43 3.31 -20.12
N PRO A 77 -25.60 2.79 -20.57
CA PRO A 77 -25.97 1.38 -20.55
C PRO A 77 -24.98 0.52 -21.37
N CYS A 78 -24.91 -0.78 -21.08
CA CYS A 78 -24.12 -1.71 -21.89
C CYS A 78 -24.89 -2.11 -23.15
N GLU A 79 -24.19 -2.40 -24.24
CA GLU A 79 -24.81 -2.60 -25.55
C GLU A 79 -25.87 -3.72 -25.55
N ASN A 80 -25.59 -4.82 -24.84
CA ASN A 80 -26.54 -5.93 -24.66
C ASN A 80 -27.81 -5.51 -23.91
N CYS A 81 -27.70 -4.67 -22.87
CA CYS A 81 -28.85 -4.15 -22.15
C CYS A 81 -29.62 -3.11 -22.97
N GLN A 82 -28.92 -2.29 -23.76
CA GLN A 82 -29.54 -1.30 -24.65
C GLN A 82 -30.39 -1.99 -25.73
N ARG A 83 -29.81 -2.93 -26.50
CA ARG A 83 -30.53 -3.67 -27.55
C ARG A 83 -31.73 -4.45 -27.01
N ARG A 84 -31.60 -5.05 -25.82
CA ARG A 84 -32.64 -5.91 -25.20
C ARG A 84 -33.54 -5.18 -24.20
N ARG A 85 -33.39 -3.86 -24.06
CA ARG A 85 -34.12 -2.99 -23.11
C ARG A 85 -34.13 -3.50 -21.66
N TRP A 86 -33.00 -4.03 -21.20
CA TRP A 86 -32.82 -4.50 -19.82
C TRP A 86 -32.32 -3.39 -18.89
N SER A 87 -32.67 -3.45 -17.59
CA SER A 87 -32.17 -2.53 -16.55
C SER A 87 -30.66 -2.71 -16.34
N CYS A 88 -29.84 -1.88 -17.02
CA CYS A 88 -28.39 -1.92 -16.92
C CYS A 88 -27.89 -1.28 -15.62
N ARG A 89 -27.50 -2.10 -14.64
CA ARG A 89 -26.89 -1.66 -13.37
C ARG A 89 -25.56 -2.37 -13.14
N PHE A 90 -24.54 -1.64 -12.73
CA PHE A 90 -23.27 -2.19 -12.25
C PHE A 90 -23.29 -2.18 -10.71
N ASN A 91 -22.70 -3.19 -10.08
CA ASN A 91 -22.70 -3.32 -8.62
C ASN A 91 -21.24 -3.34 -8.12
N ALA A 92 -20.73 -2.17 -7.73
CA ALA A 92 -19.38 -2.01 -7.19
C ALA A 92 -19.15 -2.92 -5.97
N ASP A 93 -20.16 -3.10 -5.12
CA ASP A 93 -20.10 -3.92 -3.91
C ASP A 93 -20.19 -5.43 -4.19
N GLY A 94 -20.50 -5.81 -5.43
CA GLY A 94 -20.55 -7.20 -5.89
C GLY A 94 -19.19 -7.81 -6.25
N ASP A 95 -18.12 -7.01 -6.30
CA ASP A 95 -16.77 -7.52 -6.58
C ASP A 95 -16.15 -8.15 -5.32
N GLY A 96 -16.54 -9.41 -5.07
CA GLY A 96 -16.05 -10.20 -3.93
C GLY A 96 -14.53 -10.34 -3.89
N ARG A 97 -13.85 -10.30 -5.03
CA ARG A 97 -12.38 -10.31 -5.11
C ARG A 97 -11.81 -9.06 -4.46
N ARG A 98 -12.36 -7.86 -4.75
CA ARG A 98 -11.96 -6.61 -4.07
C ARG A 98 -12.21 -6.67 -2.57
N LYS A 99 -13.32 -7.27 -2.12
CA LYS A 99 -13.60 -7.44 -0.68
C LYS A 99 -12.54 -8.30 0.02
N THR A 100 -12.20 -9.46 -0.54
CA THR A 100 -11.15 -10.33 0.01
C THR A 100 -9.77 -9.66 -0.01
N THR A 101 -9.40 -9.00 -1.10
CA THR A 101 -8.13 -8.26 -1.19
C THR A 101 -8.07 -7.12 -0.16
N ASN A 102 -9.13 -6.32 -0.03
CA ASN A 102 -9.18 -5.23 0.95
C ASN A 102 -9.13 -5.75 2.39
N HIS A 103 -9.83 -6.85 2.71
CA HIS A 103 -9.73 -7.47 4.04
C HIS A 103 -8.31 -7.97 4.34
N ARG A 104 -7.64 -8.61 3.37
CA ARG A 104 -6.26 -9.07 3.56
C ARG A 104 -5.30 -7.90 3.79
N ILE A 105 -5.43 -6.81 3.02
CA ILE A 105 -4.63 -5.58 3.20
C ILE A 105 -4.91 -4.94 4.56
N VAL A 106 -6.17 -4.84 4.99
CA VAL A 106 -6.53 -4.29 6.31
C VAL A 106 -5.97 -5.16 7.44
N GLN A 107 -5.96 -6.48 7.28
CA GLN A 107 -5.31 -7.39 8.23
C GLN A 107 -3.79 -7.17 8.26
N GLU A 108 -3.11 -7.20 7.11
CA GLU A 108 -1.67 -6.93 6.98
C GLU A 108 -1.27 -5.59 7.64
N LEU A 109 -2.07 -4.54 7.46
CA LEU A 109 -1.86 -3.23 8.10
C LEU A 109 -2.07 -3.24 9.62
N ASN A 110 -3.05 -3.99 10.13
CA ASN A 110 -3.28 -4.13 11.57
C ASN A 110 -2.16 -4.93 12.23
N ASP A 111 -1.74 -6.04 11.62
CA ASP A 111 -0.65 -6.90 12.11
C ASP A 111 0.68 -6.12 12.16
N ALA A 112 0.97 -5.32 11.12
CA ALA A 112 2.13 -4.43 11.07
C ALA A 112 2.06 -3.31 12.14
N LYS A 113 0.89 -2.68 12.33
CA LYS A 113 0.67 -1.67 13.37
C LYS A 113 0.88 -2.25 14.77
N GLU A 114 0.40 -3.47 15.02
CA GLU A 114 0.59 -4.15 16.30
C GLU A 114 2.07 -4.51 16.51
N GLN A 115 2.77 -4.97 15.48
CA GLN A 115 4.22 -5.24 15.54
C GLN A 115 5.02 -3.98 15.89
N VAL A 116 4.75 -2.84 15.25
CA VAL A 116 5.38 -1.56 15.58
C VAL A 116 5.07 -1.14 17.02
N SER A 117 3.82 -1.31 17.47
CA SER A 117 3.43 -1.04 18.85
C SER A 117 4.25 -1.87 19.87
N ARG A 118 4.36 -3.18 19.64
CA ARG A 118 5.14 -4.10 20.50
C ARG A 118 6.63 -3.71 20.58
N HIS A 119 7.24 -3.35 19.45
CA HIS A 119 8.64 -2.88 19.43
C HIS A 119 8.80 -1.55 20.16
N ARG A 120 7.89 -0.59 19.95
CA ARG A 120 7.91 0.71 20.65
C ARG A 120 7.77 0.55 22.16
N GLN A 121 6.90 -0.35 22.63
CA GLN A 121 6.80 -0.68 24.06
C GLN A 121 8.11 -1.27 24.61
N MET A 122 8.68 -2.28 23.95
CA MET A 122 9.95 -2.89 24.36
C MET A 122 11.07 -1.84 24.47
N ILE A 123 11.27 -1.01 23.44
CA ILE A 123 12.31 0.02 23.42
C ILE A 123 12.04 1.09 24.48
N SER A 124 10.78 1.49 24.69
CA SER A 124 10.42 2.46 25.74
C SER A 124 10.78 1.95 27.14
N GLY A 125 10.56 0.66 27.42
CA GLY A 125 10.89 0.05 28.70
C GLY A 125 12.39 -0.12 28.92
N ILE A 126 13.14 -0.53 27.89
CA ILE A 126 14.61 -0.56 27.91
C ILE A 126 15.15 0.84 28.19
N PHE A 127 14.63 1.86 27.49
CA PHE A 127 15.04 3.24 27.66
C PHE A 127 14.71 3.78 29.05
N ALA A 128 13.54 3.44 29.62
CA ALA A 128 13.17 3.79 30.99
C ALA A 128 14.14 3.18 32.01
N ILE A 129 14.42 1.88 31.92
CA ILE A 129 15.38 1.18 32.80
C ILE A 129 16.75 1.85 32.73
N VAL A 130 17.29 2.10 31.53
CA VAL A 130 18.61 2.72 31.35
C VAL A 130 18.66 4.18 31.80
N ARG A 131 17.54 4.93 31.73
CA ARG A 131 17.48 6.36 32.07
C ARG A 131 17.26 6.65 33.56
N VAL A 132 16.41 5.87 34.23
CA VAL A 132 15.96 6.17 35.60
C VAL A 132 15.88 4.96 36.54
N GLY A 133 16.24 3.77 36.08
CA GLY A 133 16.22 2.56 36.91
C GLY A 133 17.23 2.61 38.06
N GLU A 134 16.89 1.98 39.18
CA GLU A 134 17.83 1.81 40.29
C GLU A 134 19.04 0.94 39.85
N PRO A 135 20.24 1.12 40.45
CA PRO A 135 21.46 0.43 40.04
C PRO A 135 21.34 -1.10 40.02
N GLU A 136 20.49 -1.66 40.86
CA GLU A 136 20.15 -3.09 40.93
C GLU A 136 19.42 -3.54 39.66
N ILE A 137 18.36 -2.81 39.27
CA ILE A 137 17.54 -3.12 38.10
C ILE A 137 18.35 -2.97 36.81
N ILE A 138 19.21 -1.94 36.73
CA ILE A 138 20.11 -1.75 35.57
C ILE A 138 21.09 -2.93 35.45
N ARG A 139 21.67 -3.41 36.57
CA ARG A 139 22.58 -4.57 36.55
C ARG A 139 21.86 -5.84 36.14
N GLU A 140 20.71 -6.15 36.76
CA GLU A 140 19.86 -7.29 36.40
C GLU A 140 19.46 -7.26 34.91
N PHE A 141 19.12 -6.09 34.36
CA PHE A 141 18.81 -5.92 32.94
C PHE A 141 19.99 -6.27 32.02
N PHE A 142 21.19 -5.78 32.32
CA PHE A 142 22.38 -6.11 31.54
C PHE A 142 22.78 -7.58 31.65
N ASP A 143 22.57 -8.19 32.82
CA ASP A 143 22.83 -9.62 33.03
C ASP A 143 21.83 -10.49 32.24
N GLU A 144 20.53 -10.16 32.26
CA GLU A 144 19.50 -10.81 31.44
C GLU A 144 19.84 -10.70 29.94
N VAL A 145 20.13 -9.49 29.44
CA VAL A 145 20.49 -9.23 28.02
C VAL A 145 21.75 -10.00 27.58
N ARG A 146 22.68 -10.30 28.49
CA ARG A 146 23.90 -11.07 28.19
C ARG A 146 23.69 -12.59 28.26
N GLN A 147 22.70 -13.05 29.03
CA GLN A 147 22.48 -14.47 29.30
C GLN A 147 21.42 -15.10 28.39
N THR A 148 20.44 -14.32 27.90
CA THR A 148 19.37 -14.87 27.06
C THR A 148 19.69 -14.90 25.57
N GLU A 149 19.34 -16.01 24.93
CA GLU A 149 19.30 -16.14 23.46
C GLU A 149 18.00 -15.56 22.86
N LYS A 150 16.99 -15.25 23.68
CA LYS A 150 15.63 -14.93 23.23
C LYS A 150 15.21 -13.52 23.65
N VAL A 151 14.98 -12.68 22.65
CA VAL A 151 14.43 -11.31 22.82
C VAL A 151 13.12 -11.27 23.63
N ASN A 152 12.33 -12.35 23.63
CA ASN A 152 11.10 -12.42 24.42
C ASN A 152 11.37 -12.40 25.94
N ASP A 153 12.49 -12.96 26.40
CA ASP A 153 12.79 -13.07 27.83
C ASP A 153 13.21 -11.69 28.36
N VAL A 154 14.05 -10.96 27.61
CA VAL A 154 14.29 -9.51 27.81
C VAL A 154 12.98 -8.73 27.82
N ALA A 155 12.07 -8.99 26.88
CA ALA A 155 10.79 -8.28 26.80
C ALA A 155 9.87 -8.56 28.01
N ASN A 156 9.94 -9.76 28.58
CA ASN A 156 9.20 -10.12 29.80
C ASN A 156 9.81 -9.45 31.03
N PHE A 157 11.15 -9.48 31.16
CA PHE A 157 11.87 -8.77 32.21
C PHE A 157 11.55 -7.27 32.20
N VAL A 158 11.66 -6.64 31.03
CA VAL A 158 11.39 -5.21 30.84
C VAL A 158 9.95 -4.86 31.20
N ARG A 159 8.97 -5.65 30.77
CA ARG A 159 7.56 -5.44 31.15
C ARG A 159 7.34 -5.57 32.66
N ALA A 160 7.82 -6.65 33.27
CA ALA A 160 7.68 -6.87 34.71
C ALA A 160 8.25 -5.72 35.54
N LYS A 161 9.49 -5.27 35.25
CA LYS A 161 10.10 -4.15 35.98
C LYS A 161 9.37 -2.82 35.77
N VAL A 162 8.88 -2.53 34.56
CA VAL A 162 8.10 -1.30 34.27
C VAL A 162 6.74 -1.31 34.94
N ASP A 163 6.11 -2.47 35.11
CA ASP A 163 4.84 -2.60 35.83
C ASP A 163 5.05 -2.43 37.35
N ASP A 164 6.08 -3.07 37.92
CA ASP A 164 6.40 -3.06 39.36
C ASP A 164 6.94 -1.71 39.89
N ASP A 165 7.67 -0.92 39.09
CA ASP A 165 8.32 0.33 39.52
C ASP A 165 7.63 1.57 38.91
N GLU A 166 7.10 2.45 39.76
CA GLU A 166 6.42 3.69 39.35
C GLU A 166 7.33 4.64 38.54
N ARG A 167 8.61 4.77 38.89
CA ARG A 167 9.55 5.65 38.18
C ARG A 167 9.83 5.12 36.77
N LEU A 168 9.98 3.80 36.64
CA LEU A 168 10.09 3.15 35.34
C LEU A 168 8.82 3.36 34.51
N ARG A 169 7.63 3.25 35.13
CA ARG A 169 6.34 3.48 34.46
C ARG A 169 6.14 4.93 34.00
N GLU A 170 6.48 5.90 34.84
CA GLU A 170 6.45 7.32 34.48
C GLU A 170 7.42 7.63 33.33
N ALA A 171 8.65 7.12 33.39
CA ALA A 171 9.64 7.33 32.33
C ALA A 171 9.24 6.63 31.02
N PHE A 172 8.67 5.43 31.10
CA PHE A 172 8.11 4.68 29.97
C PHE A 172 7.01 5.47 29.26
N GLN A 173 6.05 6.03 30.01
CA GLN A 173 4.96 6.83 29.44
C GLN A 173 5.44 8.15 28.82
N ARG A 174 6.60 8.65 29.27
CA ARG A 174 7.24 9.88 28.78
C ARG A 174 8.15 9.69 27.58
N VAL A 175 8.34 8.47 27.08
CA VAL A 175 9.16 8.24 25.88
C VAL A 175 8.45 8.84 24.66
N ASP A 176 8.93 9.99 24.21
CA ASP A 176 8.51 10.57 22.94
C ASP A 176 9.05 9.72 21.77
N TRP A 177 8.19 9.54 20.79
CA TRP A 177 8.42 8.75 19.59
C TRP A 177 8.35 9.59 18.32
N GLY A 178 7.89 10.84 18.42
CA GLY A 178 7.74 11.78 17.32
C GLY A 178 6.78 11.34 16.19
N PRO A 179 6.54 12.22 15.21
CA PRO A 179 6.16 11.83 13.87
C PRO A 179 7.42 11.49 13.08
N ASP A 180 7.64 10.20 12.83
CA ASP A 180 8.68 9.61 11.97
C ASP A 180 9.96 10.46 11.78
N ALA A 181 10.96 10.24 12.64
CA ALA A 181 12.30 10.79 12.42
C ALA A 181 12.85 10.24 11.08
N GLN A 182 12.77 11.07 10.05
CA GLN A 182 13.31 10.82 8.71
C GLN A 182 14.84 10.85 8.77
N LEU A 183 15.42 9.68 9.06
CA LEU A 183 16.84 9.35 8.93
C LEU A 183 17.13 8.80 7.53
#